data_AF-A0A261EWR9-F1
#
_entry.id   AF-A0A261EWR9-F1
#
_cell.length_a   1.000
_cell.length_b   1.000
_cell.length_c   1.000
_cell.angle_alpha   90.00
_cell.angle_beta   90.00
_cell.angle_gamma   90.00
#
_symmetry.space_group_name_H-M   'P 1'
#
loop_
_entity.id
_entity.type
_entity.pdbx_description
1 polymer ?
#
loop_
_entity_poly.entity_id
_entity_poly.type
_entity_poly.pdbx_seq_one_letter_code
_entity_poly.pdbx_strand_id
1 'polypeptide(L)'
;MTQNDNTQAHGLHNTQQGSTQKGNTQQGRPAHDQLTRSMESRHLTMISLGGVIGTGLFVSSGHTIHDAGPFGAVLAYIIGSVLVYCVMLSLGELSVAMPYAGSFHLYARRFIGPGTGFTIAILYWLNWAVALASEFTAAGLLMQRWF
;
A
#
# COMPACT_ATOMS: atom_id res chain seq x y z
N MET A 1 -69.55 -18.29 9.47
CA MET A 1 -70.65 -17.40 9.04
C MET A 1 -70.33 -16.00 9.57
N THR A 2 -69.73 -15.16 8.72
CA THR A 2 -70.36 -13.97 8.09
C THR A 2 -70.22 -12.72 8.96
N GLN A 3 -69.26 -11.86 8.64
CA GLN A 3 -69.50 -10.43 8.46
C GLN A 3 -68.32 -9.80 7.70
N ASN A 4 -68.43 -9.82 6.37
CA ASN A 4 -67.76 -8.87 5.48
C ASN A 4 -68.83 -7.81 5.23
N ASP A 5 -68.57 -6.57 5.64
CA ASP A 5 -69.28 -5.40 5.15
C ASP A 5 -68.24 -4.35 4.74
N ASN A 6 -67.70 -4.56 3.55
CA ASN A 6 -67.23 -3.48 2.68
C ASN A 6 -68.36 -2.48 2.40
N THR A 7 -67.96 -1.34 1.81
CA THR A 7 -68.79 -0.35 1.10
C THR A 7 -69.41 0.72 2.03
N GLN A 8 -69.26 2.04 1.85
CA GLN A 8 -69.15 2.85 0.63
C GLN A 8 -68.51 4.22 0.95
N ALA A 9 -67.68 4.73 0.04
CA ALA A 9 -67.85 6.10 -0.45
C ALA A 9 -67.18 6.24 -1.82
N HIS A 10 -68.04 6.31 -2.83
CA HIS A 10 -67.78 6.47 -4.25
C HIS A 10 -67.64 7.96 -4.59
N GLY A 11 -66.75 8.29 -5.53
CA GLY A 11 -66.78 9.55 -6.29
C GLY A 11 -65.40 10.25 -6.33
N LEU A 12 -64.86 10.72 -7.45
CA LEU A 12 -65.36 10.93 -8.81
C LEU A 12 -64.15 11.00 -9.79
N HIS A 13 -64.45 10.78 -11.07
CA HIS A 13 -63.72 11.26 -12.25
C HIS A 13 -62.50 10.49 -12.80
N ASN A 14 -62.79 9.72 -13.85
CA ASN A 14 -61.91 9.35 -14.97
C ASN A 14 -61.68 10.57 -15.89
N THR A 15 -60.46 10.82 -16.40
CA THR A 15 -60.16 11.27 -17.80
C THR A 15 -58.65 11.52 -17.99
N GLN A 16 -58.04 10.65 -18.81
CA GLN A 16 -57.01 10.86 -19.85
C GLN A 16 -55.68 11.62 -19.59
N GLN A 17 -54.58 10.85 -19.75
CA GLN A 17 -53.57 10.96 -20.84
C GLN A 17 -52.44 12.00 -20.76
N GLY A 18 -51.19 11.51 -20.85
CA GLY A 18 -50.06 12.25 -21.42
C GLY A 18 -48.72 12.11 -20.70
N SER A 19 -47.77 11.38 -21.32
CA SER A 19 -46.29 11.49 -21.18
C SER A 19 -45.72 11.64 -19.75
N THR A 20 -44.95 10.69 -19.23
CA THR A 20 -43.49 10.68 -19.49
C THR A 20 -42.92 9.32 -19.12
N GLN A 21 -42.45 8.63 -20.16
CA GLN A 21 -41.55 7.49 -20.08
C GLN A 21 -40.24 7.96 -19.41
N LYS A 22 -39.99 7.57 -18.17
CA LYS A 22 -38.65 7.68 -17.56
C LYS A 22 -38.15 6.27 -17.30
N GLY A 23 -37.43 5.74 -18.29
CA GLY A 23 -36.69 4.49 -18.17
C GLY A 23 -35.78 4.57 -16.96
N ASN A 24 -36.09 3.80 -15.93
CA ASN A 24 -35.18 3.60 -14.82
C ASN A 24 -34.22 2.48 -15.24
N THR A 25 -33.30 2.82 -16.13
CA THR A 25 -32.05 2.08 -16.31
C THR A 25 -31.30 2.23 -15.00
N GLN A 26 -31.62 1.40 -14.01
CA GLN A 26 -30.78 1.21 -12.84
C GLN A 26 -29.53 0.48 -13.32
N GLN A 27 -28.62 1.27 -13.86
CA GLN A 27 -27.26 0.91 -14.18
C GLN A 27 -26.60 0.52 -12.86
N GLY A 28 -26.38 -0.78 -12.67
CA GLY A 28 -25.67 -1.32 -11.53
C GLY A 28 -24.33 -0.60 -11.39
N ARG A 29 -24.20 0.19 -10.31
CA ARG A 29 -22.92 0.73 -9.88
C ARG A 29 -22.04 -0.48 -9.56
N PRO A 30 -20.81 -0.58 -10.09
CA PRO A 30 -19.93 -1.67 -9.69
C PRO A 30 -19.77 -1.58 -8.18
N ALA A 31 -20.02 -2.68 -7.49
CA ALA A 31 -19.68 -2.82 -6.08
C ALA A 31 -18.18 -2.52 -5.98
N HIS A 32 -17.85 -1.36 -5.41
CA HIS A 32 -16.48 -1.12 -4.97
C HIS A 32 -16.17 -2.23 -3.98
N ASP A 33 -15.26 -3.10 -4.38
CA ASP A 33 -14.68 -4.18 -3.61
C ASP A 33 -14.25 -3.63 -2.25
N GLN A 34 -15.11 -3.76 -1.24
CA GLN A 34 -14.82 -3.36 0.14
C GLN A 34 -13.83 -4.38 0.67
N LEU A 35 -12.56 -4.14 0.39
CA LEU A 35 -11.45 -4.83 1.02
C LEU A 35 -11.67 -4.77 2.53
N THR A 36 -11.89 -5.94 3.13
CA THR A 36 -12.08 -6.04 4.57
C THR A 36 -10.78 -5.53 5.21
N ARG A 37 -10.87 -4.48 6.01
CA ARG A 37 -9.71 -3.90 6.69
C ARG A 37 -9.34 -4.81 7.86
N SER A 38 -8.80 -5.99 7.54
CA SER A 38 -8.48 -7.07 8.50
C SER A 38 -6.97 -7.24 8.72
N MET A 39 -6.18 -6.20 8.41
CA MET A 39 -4.76 -6.19 8.82
C MET A 39 -4.65 -5.55 10.20
N GLU A 40 -4.58 -6.42 11.21
CA GLU A 40 -4.22 -6.05 12.58
C GLU A 40 -2.81 -5.44 12.62
N SER A 41 -2.57 -4.50 13.55
CA SER A 41 -1.26 -3.85 13.76
C SER A 41 -0.11 -4.86 13.92
N ARG A 42 -0.39 -6.05 14.48
CA ARG A 42 0.59 -7.13 14.64
C ARG A 42 1.13 -7.66 13.31
N HIS A 43 0.30 -7.78 12.27
CA HIS A 43 0.76 -8.21 10.95
C HIS A 43 1.64 -7.14 10.29
N LEU A 44 1.31 -5.86 10.46
CA LEU A 44 2.13 -4.76 9.96
C LEU A 44 3.50 -4.73 10.62
N THR A 45 3.56 -4.92 11.95
CA THR A 45 4.83 -5.04 12.67
C THR A 45 5.63 -6.25 12.21
N MET A 46 4.98 -7.41 12.00
CA MET A 46 5.64 -8.62 11.50
C MET A 46 6.26 -8.41 10.11
N ILE A 47 5.55 -7.75 9.19
CA ILE A 47 6.07 -7.43 7.85
C ILE A 47 7.25 -6.47 7.94
N SER A 48 7.15 -5.44 8.79
CA SER A 48 8.24 -4.47 8.97
C SER A 48 9.50 -5.13 9.53
N LEU A 49 9.36 -6.00 10.53
CA LEU A 49 10.48 -6.74 11.11
C LEU A 49 11.07 -7.74 10.10
N GLY A 50 10.22 -8.42 9.33
CA GLY A 50 10.67 -9.34 8.28
C GLY A 50 11.46 -8.66 7.17
N GLY A 51 11.16 -7.40 6.85
CA GLY A 51 11.93 -6.61 5.88
C GLY A 51 13.26 -6.09 6.43
N VAL A 52 13.33 -5.74 7.71
CA VAL A 52 14.54 -5.17 8.34
C VAL A 52 15.52 -6.26 8.76
N ILE A 53 15.03 -7.41 9.26
CA ILE A 53 15.85 -8.55 9.68
C ILE A 53 16.08 -9.47 8.48
N GLY A 54 16.84 -8.98 7.50
CA GLY A 54 17.20 -9.71 6.26
C GLY A 54 18.61 -10.28 6.26
N THR A 55 19.01 -10.96 5.17
CA THR A 55 20.38 -11.48 5.00
C THR A 55 21.42 -10.36 4.95
N GLY A 56 21.02 -9.18 4.47
CA GLY A 56 21.83 -7.98 4.42
C GLY A 56 22.44 -7.60 5.76
N LEU A 57 21.72 -7.74 6.89
CA LEU A 57 22.30 -7.45 8.21
C LEU A 57 23.47 -8.39 8.53
N PHE A 58 23.36 -9.67 8.22
CA PHE A 58 24.40 -10.65 8.52
C PHE A 58 25.61 -10.50 7.59
N VAL A 59 25.38 -10.36 6.29
CA VAL A 59 26.45 -10.20 5.29
C VAL A 59 27.13 -8.84 5.42
N SER A 60 26.36 -7.75 5.59
CA SER A 60 26.89 -6.39 5.72
C SER A 60 27.59 -6.17 7.07
N SER A 61 27.10 -6.73 8.17
CA SER A 61 27.79 -6.59 9.47
C SER A 61 29.16 -7.25 9.42
N GLY A 62 29.28 -8.44 8.81
CA GLY A 62 30.56 -9.10 8.63
C GLY A 62 31.55 -8.26 7.82
N HIS A 63 31.09 -7.67 6.72
CA HIS A 63 31.91 -6.80 5.88
C HIS A 63 32.31 -5.49 6.59
N THR A 64 31.36 -4.84 7.27
CA THR A 64 31.57 -3.56 7.97
C THR A 64 32.53 -3.71 9.15
N ILE A 65 32.44 -4.82 9.90
CA ILE A 65 33.34 -5.10 11.02
C ILE A 65 34.76 -5.38 10.52
N HIS A 66 34.89 -6.11 9.40
CA HIS A 66 36.20 -6.40 8.80
C HIS A 66 36.90 -5.13 8.29
N ASP A 67 36.17 -4.23 7.66
CA ASP A 67 36.76 -3.05 7.01
C ASP A 67 36.93 -1.84 7.96
N ALA A 68 35.94 -1.57 8.83
CA ALA A 68 35.94 -0.39 9.70
C ALA A 68 36.39 -0.68 11.15
N GLY A 69 36.56 -1.95 11.51
CA GLY A 69 36.85 -2.38 12.89
C GLY A 69 35.62 -2.27 13.83
N PRO A 70 35.71 -2.81 15.06
CA PRO A 70 34.55 -2.93 15.96
C PRO A 70 33.94 -1.59 16.36
N PHE A 71 34.77 -0.60 16.66
CA PHE A 71 34.32 0.73 17.04
C PHE A 71 33.79 1.53 15.85
N GLY A 72 34.44 1.41 14.69
CA GLY A 72 34.00 2.05 13.44
C GLY A 72 32.66 1.52 12.95
N ALA A 73 32.42 0.21 13.06
CA ALA A 73 31.14 -0.40 12.71
C ALA A 73 29.99 0.15 13.56
N VAL A 74 30.15 0.20 14.90
CA VAL A 74 29.11 0.74 15.79
C VAL A 74 28.80 2.20 15.48
N LEU A 75 29.83 3.03 15.28
CA LEU A 75 29.62 4.45 14.97
C LEU A 75 28.94 4.63 13.60
N ALA A 76 29.33 3.85 12.60
CA ALA A 76 28.70 3.86 11.27
C ALA A 76 27.22 3.45 11.34
N TYR A 77 26.88 2.42 12.11
CA TYR A 77 25.49 2.02 12.33
C TYR A 77 24.67 3.10 13.03
N ILE A 78 25.20 3.77 14.06
CA ILE A 78 24.49 4.85 14.76
C ILE A 78 24.19 6.01 13.79
N ILE A 79 25.21 6.47 13.04
CA ILE A 79 25.04 7.58 12.10
C ILE A 79 24.06 7.19 10.98
N GLY A 80 24.19 5.99 10.42
CA GLY A 80 23.27 5.46 9.41
C GLY A 80 21.84 5.34 9.91
N SER A 81 21.63 4.83 11.12
CA SER A 81 20.32 4.73 11.75
C SER A 81 19.67 6.09 12.01
N VAL A 82 20.44 7.11 12.42
CA VAL A 82 19.90 8.47 12.60
C VAL A 82 19.45 9.06 11.26
N LEU A 83 20.23 8.89 10.19
CA LEU A 83 19.85 9.34 8.85
C LEU A 83 18.57 8.67 8.36
N VAL A 84 18.50 7.33 8.46
CA VAL A 84 17.30 6.57 8.04
C VAL A 84 16.09 6.90 8.92
N TYR A 85 16.29 7.14 10.21
CA TYR A 85 15.23 7.59 11.11
C TYR A 85 14.64 8.94 10.66
N CYS A 86 15.47 9.93 10.32
CA CYS A 86 14.99 11.21 9.77
C CYS A 86 14.21 11.04 8.47
N VAL A 87 14.68 10.15 7.58
CA VAL A 87 13.96 9.82 6.33
C VAL A 87 12.61 9.19 6.64
N MET A 88 12.56 8.19 7.51
CA MET A 88 11.33 7.49 7.88
C MET A 88 10.32 8.43 8.57
N LEU A 89 10.80 9.33 9.43
CA LEU A 89 9.97 10.36 10.07
C LEU A 89 9.33 11.28 9.01
N SER A 90 10.12 11.73 8.04
CA SER A 90 9.63 12.57 6.93
C SER A 90 8.61 11.83 6.05
N LEU A 91 8.85 10.55 5.77
CA LEU A 91 7.90 9.69 5.04
C LEU A 91 6.62 9.47 5.84
N GLY A 92 6.71 9.31 7.17
CA GLY A 92 5.57 9.15 8.06
C GLY A 92 4.63 10.37 8.02
N GLU A 93 5.19 11.57 8.14
CA GLU A 93 4.43 12.82 8.03
C GLU A 93 3.75 12.95 6.64
N LEU A 94 4.45 12.57 5.56
CA LEU A 94 3.87 12.56 4.21
C LEU A 94 2.74 11.53 4.06
N SER A 95 2.88 10.35 4.67
CA SER A 95 1.85 9.30 4.65
C SER A 95 0.59 9.68 5.44
N VAL A 96 0.72 10.49 6.50
CA VAL A 96 -0.43 11.03 7.24
C VAL A 96 -1.07 12.20 6.48
N ALA A 97 -0.27 13.08 5.89
CA ALA A 97 -0.73 14.27 5.17
C ALA A 97 -1.55 13.94 3.90
N MET A 98 -1.22 12.85 3.20
CA MET A 98 -2.01 12.37 2.07
C MET A 98 -2.23 10.84 2.14
N PRO A 99 -3.41 10.38 2.57
CA PRO A 99 -3.73 8.96 2.67
C PRO A 99 -4.30 8.42 1.34
N TYR A 100 -3.63 8.66 0.21
CA TYR A 100 -3.97 8.00 -1.06
C TYR A 100 -3.29 6.63 -1.14
N ALA A 101 -4.07 5.59 -1.46
CA ALA A 101 -3.58 4.24 -1.73
C ALA A 101 -2.88 4.16 -3.11
N GLY A 102 -1.83 4.95 -3.31
CA GLY A 102 -0.98 4.95 -4.50
C GLY A 102 0.49 5.04 -4.10
N SER A 103 1.35 4.27 -4.76
CA SER A 103 2.81 4.26 -4.49
C SER A 103 3.40 5.68 -4.52
N PHE A 104 4.44 5.96 -3.73
CA PHE A 104 5.07 7.28 -3.58
C PHE A 104 5.44 7.98 -4.91
N HIS A 105 5.57 7.22 -6.01
CA HIS A 105 5.72 7.74 -7.38
C HIS A 105 4.54 8.60 -7.85
N LEU A 106 3.34 8.39 -7.31
CA LEU A 106 2.16 9.18 -7.60
C LEU A 106 2.27 10.59 -7.00
N TYR A 107 2.93 10.74 -5.84
CA TYR A 107 3.29 12.06 -5.30
C TYR A 107 4.30 12.77 -6.20
N ALA A 108 5.31 12.06 -6.69
CA ALA A 108 6.29 12.63 -7.62
C ALA A 108 5.68 13.03 -8.97
N ARG A 109 4.72 12.24 -9.49
CA ARG A 109 3.92 12.62 -10.68
C ARG A 109 3.12 13.90 -10.45
N ARG A 110 2.58 14.10 -9.23
CA ARG A 110 1.70 15.23 -8.92
C ARG A 110 2.46 16.53 -8.64
N PHE A 111 3.63 16.48 -8.01
CA PHE A 111 4.38 17.67 -7.59
C PHE A 111 5.44 18.17 -8.58
N ILE A 112 6.03 17.29 -9.39
CA ILE A 112 7.19 17.66 -10.24
C ILE A 112 6.90 17.51 -11.74
N GLY A 113 6.07 16.54 -12.11
CA GLY A 113 5.61 16.34 -13.49
C GLY A 113 5.51 14.87 -13.90
N PRO A 114 4.91 14.58 -15.07
CA PRO A 114 4.68 13.21 -15.52
C PRO A 114 5.98 12.41 -15.79
N GLY A 115 7.07 13.10 -16.15
CA GLY A 115 8.38 12.48 -16.45
C GLY A 115 9.11 11.96 -15.22
N THR A 116 9.21 12.75 -14.15
CA THR A 116 9.86 12.32 -12.91
C THR A 116 9.15 11.16 -12.26
N GLY A 117 7.81 11.11 -12.30
CA GLY A 117 7.10 9.96 -11.76
C GLY A 117 7.29 8.67 -12.56
N PHE A 118 7.59 8.73 -13.87
CA PHE A 118 8.07 7.55 -14.61
C PHE A 118 9.46 7.12 -14.14
N THR A 119 10.38 8.08 -13.97
CA THR A 119 11.72 7.83 -13.45
C THR A 119 11.67 7.17 -12.08
N ILE A 120 10.95 7.73 -11.09
CA ILE A 120 10.91 7.12 -9.74
C ILE A 120 10.21 5.75 -9.77
N ALA A 121 9.21 5.53 -10.64
CA ALA A 121 8.61 4.20 -10.80
C ALA A 121 9.63 3.16 -11.30
N ILE A 122 10.45 3.52 -12.29
CA ILE A 122 11.55 2.67 -12.75
C ILE A 122 12.61 2.47 -11.65
N LEU A 123 13.01 3.54 -10.95
CA LEU A 123 13.99 3.42 -9.85
C LEU A 123 13.49 2.50 -8.73
N TYR A 124 12.21 2.57 -8.39
CA TYR A 124 11.64 1.70 -7.36
C TYR A 124 11.60 0.25 -7.80
N TRP A 125 11.18 0.00 -9.03
CA TRP A 125 11.24 -1.35 -9.59
C TRP A 125 12.68 -1.88 -9.62
N LEU A 126 13.66 -1.06 -10.02
CA LEU A 126 15.08 -1.42 -9.99
C LEU A 126 15.58 -1.66 -8.56
N ASN A 127 15.17 -0.86 -7.58
CA ASN A 127 15.55 -1.06 -6.18
C ASN A 127 15.08 -2.43 -5.67
N TRP A 128 13.85 -2.83 -5.98
CA TRP A 128 13.35 -4.18 -5.66
C TRP A 128 14.11 -5.28 -6.42
N ALA A 129 14.45 -5.07 -7.69
CA ALA A 129 15.23 -6.01 -8.47
C ALA A 129 16.66 -6.20 -7.88
N VAL A 130 17.32 -5.11 -7.49
CA VAL A 130 18.64 -5.13 -6.85
C VAL A 130 18.58 -5.80 -5.48
N ALA A 131 17.52 -5.55 -4.69
CA ALA A 131 17.33 -6.23 -3.41
C ALA A 131 17.26 -7.75 -3.61
N LEU A 132 16.44 -8.24 -4.55
CA LEU A 132 16.36 -9.67 -4.86
C LEU A 132 17.70 -10.25 -5.38
N ALA A 133 18.42 -9.50 -6.21
CA ALA A 133 19.74 -9.92 -6.69
C ALA A 133 20.74 -10.07 -5.53
N SER A 134 20.74 -9.13 -4.58
CA SER A 134 21.57 -9.18 -3.38
C SER A 134 21.28 -10.41 -2.52
N GLU A 135 20.00 -10.74 -2.32
CA GLU A 135 19.59 -11.96 -1.59
C GLU A 135 20.07 -13.23 -2.31
N PHE A 136 20.05 -13.26 -3.65
CA PHE A 136 20.55 -14.39 -4.44
C PHE A 136 22.07 -14.54 -4.35
N THR A 137 22.82 -13.44 -4.40
CA THR A 137 24.27 -13.44 -4.17
C THR A 137 24.60 -13.94 -2.77
N ALA A 138 23.88 -13.47 -1.75
CA ALA A 138 24.06 -13.93 -0.37
C ALA A 138 23.77 -15.43 -0.23
N ALA A 139 22.70 -15.93 -0.86
CA ALA A 139 22.36 -17.36 -0.89
C ALA A 139 23.46 -18.20 -1.57
N GLY A 140 24.01 -17.72 -2.70
CA GLY A 140 25.12 -18.37 -3.40
C GLY A 140 26.39 -18.47 -2.55
N LEU A 141 26.76 -17.39 -1.86
CA LEU A 141 27.89 -17.38 -0.93
C LEU A 141 27.67 -18.35 0.24
N LEU A 142 26.44 -18.42 0.77
CA LEU A 142 26.09 -19.35 1.83
C LEU A 142 26.23 -20.82 1.38
N MET A 143 25.76 -21.14 0.16
CA MET A 143 25.84 -22.50 -0.38
C MET A 143 27.30 -22.93 -0.61
N GLN A 144 28.14 -22.07 -1.20
CA GLN A 144 29.58 -22.34 -1.38
C GLN A 144 30.34 -22.47 -0.05
N ARG A 145 29.86 -21.83 1.01
CA ARG A 145 30.51 -21.93 2.33
C ARG A 145 30.24 -23.27 3.01
N TRP A 146 29.11 -23.90 2.70
CA TRP A 146 28.62 -25.14 3.34
C TRP A 146 28.85 -26.42 2.51
N PHE A 147 28.94 -26.32 1.17
CA PHE A 147 29.31 -27.42 0.25
C PHE A 147 30.69 -27.18 -0.35
#